data_AF-A0A4Q8AEE0-F1
#
_entry.id   AF-A0A4Q8AEE0-F1
#
_cell.length_a   1.000
_cell.length_b   1.000
_cell.length_c   1.000
_cell.angle_alpha   90.00
_cell.angle_beta   90.00
_cell.angle_gamma   90.00
#
_symmetry.space_group_name_H-M   'P 1'
#
loop_
_entity.id
_entity.type
_entity.pdbx_description
1 polymer ?
#
loop_
_entity_poly.entity_id
_entity_poly.type
_entity_poly.pdbx_seq_one_letter_code
_entity_poly.pdbx_strand_id
1 'polypeptide(L)'
;MEENNKAQGIGRRGIVKGAAWSVPVIAAAVSAPMAAASVVEAWDVRVVGNPGVLNLVAQGFDVFNDGTTEVPAGTQFQLSTTGISLDVLGSDGLLGILDGTVFGIVEIGDQNNATIQLDEPIVAGGSARISFGLLSVNVAASFTLTLLSTEPEGAVASNNSDSFSCTLIFCS
;
A
#
# COMPACT_ATOMS: atom_id res chain seq x y z
N MET A 1 -39.66 45.84 -62.07
CA MET A 1 -38.95 45.91 -60.78
C MET A 1 -39.31 44.62 -60.06
N GLU A 2 -38.60 43.55 -60.38
CA GLU A 2 -38.83 42.22 -59.80
C GLU A 2 -37.95 42.08 -58.58
N GLU A 3 -38.58 42.03 -57.41
CA GLU A 3 -37.93 41.89 -56.12
C GLU A 3 -37.67 40.40 -55.84
N ASN A 4 -36.40 40.00 -55.87
CA ASN A 4 -35.93 38.66 -55.56
C ASN A 4 -35.94 38.44 -54.04
N ASN A 5 -37.11 38.12 -53.49
CA ASN A 5 -37.28 37.79 -52.07
C ASN A 5 -36.74 36.37 -51.79
N LYS A 6 -35.42 36.27 -51.64
CA LYS A 6 -34.72 35.06 -51.23
C LYS A 6 -34.91 34.90 -49.73
N ALA A 7 -36.02 34.29 -49.32
CA ALA A 7 -36.22 33.86 -47.94
C ALA A 7 -35.12 32.86 -47.56
N GLN A 8 -34.04 33.36 -46.97
CA GLN A 8 -32.98 32.56 -46.34
C GLN A 8 -33.51 31.99 -45.02
N GLY A 9 -34.53 31.14 -45.10
CA GLY A 9 -34.94 30.32 -43.97
C GLY A 9 -33.82 29.35 -43.64
N ILE A 10 -33.42 29.28 -42.36
CA ILE A 10 -32.54 28.24 -41.85
C ILE A 10 -33.18 26.90 -42.19
N GLY A 11 -32.68 26.25 -43.23
CA GLY A 11 -33.18 24.96 -43.66
C GLY A 11 -32.96 23.94 -42.55
N ARG A 12 -33.91 23.01 -42.38
CA ARG A 12 -33.78 21.89 -41.41
C ARG A 12 -32.42 21.16 -41.51
N ARG A 13 -31.82 21.15 -42.70
CA ARG A 13 -30.49 20.60 -42.99
C ARG A 13 -29.32 21.38 -42.35
N GLY A 14 -29.47 22.68 -42.10
CA GLY A 14 -28.49 23.51 -41.39
C GLY A 14 -28.47 23.23 -39.89
N ILE A 15 -29.64 23.00 -39.30
CA ILE A 15 -29.78 22.64 -37.87
C ILE A 15 -29.14 21.26 -37.61
N VAL A 16 -29.39 20.28 -38.48
CA VAL A 16 -28.80 18.94 -38.37
C VAL A 16 -27.28 18.97 -38.53
N LYS A 17 -26.76 19.82 -39.42
CA LYS A 17 -25.30 20.01 -39.55
C LYS A 17 -24.71 20.59 -38.27
N GLY A 18 -25.29 21.63 -37.69
CA GLY A 18 -24.78 22.21 -36.43
C GLY A 18 -24.71 21.20 -35.29
N ALA A 19 -25.76 20.38 -35.13
CA ALA A 19 -25.80 19.33 -34.10
C ALA A 19 -24.73 18.24 -34.30
N ALA A 20 -24.38 17.90 -35.55
CA ALA A 20 -23.36 16.90 -35.84
C ALA A 20 -21.94 17.34 -35.43
N TRP A 21 -21.66 18.65 -35.41
CA TRP A 21 -20.36 19.19 -35.02
C TRP A 21 -20.22 19.46 -33.51
N SER A 22 -21.31 19.49 -32.75
CA SER A 22 -21.28 19.71 -31.30
C SER A 22 -21.03 18.44 -30.48
N VAL A 23 -21.35 17.25 -31.00
CA VAL A 23 -21.20 15.98 -30.28
C VAL A 23 -19.74 15.70 -29.85
N PRO A 24 -18.72 15.87 -30.70
CA PRO A 24 -17.33 15.60 -30.30
C PRO A 24 -16.82 16.55 -29.21
N VAL A 25 -17.28 17.82 -29.24
CA VAL A 25 -16.87 18.83 -28.25
C VAL A 25 -17.48 18.54 -26.89
N ILE A 26 -18.74 18.10 -26.85
CA ILE A 26 -19.39 17.67 -25.61
C ILE A 26 -18.70 16.42 -25.08
N ALA A 27 -18.45 15.42 -25.93
CA ALA A 27 -17.75 14.19 -25.54
C ALA A 27 -16.35 14.45 -24.96
N ALA A 28 -15.59 15.38 -25.56
CA ALA A 28 -14.29 15.80 -25.03
C ALA A 28 -14.41 16.61 -23.72
N ALA A 29 -15.45 17.42 -23.58
CA ALA A 29 -15.68 18.20 -22.37
C ALA A 29 -16.13 17.35 -21.17
N VAL A 30 -16.91 16.27 -21.38
CA VAL A 30 -17.25 15.33 -20.30
C VAL A 30 -16.14 14.32 -20.00
N SER A 31 -15.23 14.01 -20.94
CA SER A 31 -14.09 13.12 -20.66
C SER A 31 -12.96 13.82 -19.91
N ALA A 32 -12.78 15.13 -20.08
CA ALA A 32 -11.74 15.91 -19.42
C ALA A 32 -11.77 15.83 -17.87
N PRO A 33 -12.91 16.00 -17.17
CA PRO A 33 -12.94 15.90 -15.71
C PRO A 33 -12.74 14.46 -15.20
N MET A 34 -13.16 13.44 -15.96
CA MET A 34 -12.94 12.05 -15.55
C MET A 34 -11.48 11.60 -15.67
N ALA A 35 -10.74 12.16 -16.64
CA ALA A 35 -9.30 11.91 -16.77
C ALA A 35 -8.46 12.69 -15.75
N ALA A 36 -8.94 13.86 -15.28
CA ALA A 36 -8.26 14.67 -14.26
C ALA A 36 -8.55 14.22 -12.81
N ALA A 37 -9.62 13.45 -12.59
CA ALA A 37 -10.02 12.99 -11.26
C ALA A 37 -9.42 11.63 -10.85
N SER A 38 -8.63 10.96 -11.70
CA SER A 38 -8.23 9.57 -11.45
C SER A 38 -6.88 9.38 -10.74
N VAL A 39 -6.29 10.42 -10.17
CA VAL A 39 -5.13 10.27 -9.28
C VAL A 39 -5.53 10.84 -7.93
N VAL A 40 -6.27 10.05 -7.16
CA VAL A 40 -6.34 10.30 -5.73
C VAL A 40 -4.97 9.97 -5.19
N GLU A 41 -4.30 11.00 -4.68
CA GLU A 41 -3.06 10.85 -3.93
C GLU A 41 -3.37 10.00 -2.69
N ALA A 42 -2.82 8.79 -2.68
CA ALA A 42 -3.04 7.80 -1.64
C ALA A 42 -1.73 7.05 -1.38
N TRP A 43 -1.49 6.70 -0.13
CA TRP A 43 -0.43 5.78 0.23
C TRP A 43 -0.97 4.36 0.09
N ASP A 44 -0.08 3.45 -0.27
CA ASP A 44 -0.44 2.07 -0.60
C ASP A 44 0.66 1.16 -0.04
N VAL A 45 0.32 0.37 0.98
CA VAL A 45 1.32 -0.39 1.76
C VAL A 45 1.34 -1.84 1.33
N ARG A 46 2.46 -2.26 0.75
CA ARG A 46 2.69 -3.68 0.45
C ARG A 46 3.64 -4.29 1.45
N VAL A 47 3.22 -5.40 2.06
CA VAL A 47 4.05 -6.20 2.96
C VAL A 47 4.56 -7.42 2.20
N VAL A 48 5.85 -7.73 2.35
CA VAL A 48 6.47 -8.94 1.78
C VAL A 48 7.27 -9.66 2.86
N GLY A 49 6.92 -10.92 3.10
CA GLY A 49 7.63 -11.82 3.99
C GLY A 49 8.94 -12.27 3.35
N ASN A 50 10.04 -12.07 4.06
CA ASN A 50 11.36 -12.49 3.66
C ASN A 50 11.86 -13.58 4.64
N PRO A 51 11.86 -14.87 4.26
CA PRO A 51 12.33 -15.93 5.13
C PRO A 51 13.85 -15.86 5.41
N GLY A 52 14.58 -14.93 4.78
CA GLY A 52 16.01 -14.73 4.95
C GLY A 52 16.86 -15.91 4.46
N VAL A 53 18.19 -15.76 4.57
CA VAL A 53 19.17 -16.81 4.30
C VAL A 53 20.14 -16.83 5.47
N LEU A 54 20.36 -18.02 6.06
CA LEU A 54 21.22 -18.23 7.23
C LEU A 54 22.53 -17.42 7.15
N ASN A 55 22.77 -16.57 8.15
CA ASN A 55 23.99 -15.75 8.32
C ASN A 55 24.33 -14.77 7.18
N LEU A 56 23.44 -14.54 6.20
CA LEU A 56 23.67 -13.62 5.10
C LEU A 56 22.60 -12.52 5.01
N VAL A 57 21.34 -12.86 5.29
CA VAL A 57 20.21 -11.92 5.25
C VAL A 57 19.29 -12.21 6.42
N ALA A 58 19.03 -11.20 7.26
CA ALA A 58 18.10 -11.32 8.39
C ALA A 58 16.70 -11.70 7.88
N GLN A 59 16.04 -12.65 8.54
CA GLN A 59 14.64 -12.98 8.20
C GLN A 59 13.76 -11.78 8.59
N GLY A 60 12.55 -11.63 8.05
CA GLY A 60 11.78 -10.44 8.36
C GLY A 60 10.64 -10.13 7.41
N PHE A 61 10.17 -8.89 7.46
CA PHE A 61 9.19 -8.32 6.55
C PHE A 61 9.75 -7.05 5.95
N ASP A 62 9.63 -6.92 4.63
CA ASP A 62 9.89 -5.70 3.91
C ASP A 62 8.53 -5.00 3.68
N VAL A 63 8.41 -3.76 4.14
CA VAL A 63 7.23 -2.92 3.99
C VAL A 63 7.53 -1.87 2.93
N PHE A 64 6.76 -1.87 1.86
CA PHE A 64 6.90 -0.96 0.72
C PHE A 64 5.76 0.04 0.72
N ASN A 65 6.07 1.28 0.34
CA ASN A 65 5.06 2.25 -0.05
C ASN A 65 4.99 2.30 -1.58
N ASP A 66 4.06 1.56 -2.17
CA ASP A 66 3.82 1.55 -3.62
C ASP A 66 2.92 2.73 -4.06
N GLY A 67 2.46 3.52 -3.09
CA GLY A 67 1.57 4.65 -3.30
C GLY A 67 2.27 5.90 -3.84
N THR A 68 1.48 6.95 -4.03
CA THR A 68 1.93 8.25 -4.55
C THR A 68 2.17 9.28 -3.45
N THR A 69 1.77 8.97 -2.21
CA THR A 69 1.97 9.81 -1.02
C THR A 69 2.77 9.07 0.05
N GLU A 70 3.34 9.79 1.01
CA GLU A 70 4.04 9.19 2.12
C GLU A 70 3.10 8.40 3.05
N VAL A 71 3.58 7.27 3.57
CA VAL A 71 2.94 6.57 4.68
C VAL A 71 3.30 7.35 5.94
N PRO A 72 2.32 7.89 6.68
CA PRO A 72 2.60 8.72 7.84
C PRO A 72 3.21 7.90 8.98
N ALA A 73 4.06 8.56 9.79
CA ALA A 73 4.46 8.02 11.08
C ALA A 73 3.23 7.78 11.97
N GLY A 74 3.33 6.80 12.85
CA GLY A 74 2.23 6.29 13.68
C GLY A 74 1.37 5.22 13.00
N THR A 75 1.63 4.90 11.72
CA THR A 75 0.98 3.76 11.04
C THR A 75 1.36 2.45 11.73
N GLN A 76 0.36 1.65 12.09
CA GLN A 76 0.53 0.45 12.93
C GLN A 76 0.39 -0.85 12.14
N PHE A 77 1.20 -1.82 12.55
CA PHE A 77 1.24 -3.18 12.05
C PHE A 77 1.11 -4.15 13.23
N GLN A 78 0.36 -5.23 13.03
CA GLN A 78 0.32 -6.36 13.95
C GLN A 78 1.23 -7.45 13.43
N LEU A 79 2.23 -7.80 14.24
CA LEU A 79 3.00 -9.02 14.10
C LEU A 79 2.33 -10.12 14.93
N SER A 80 1.96 -11.22 14.28
CA SER A 80 1.45 -12.41 14.92
C SER A 80 2.36 -13.60 14.65
N THR A 81 2.62 -14.41 15.68
CA THR A 81 3.42 -15.64 15.58
C THR A 81 2.60 -16.86 15.94
N THR A 82 2.89 -17.99 15.30
CA THR A 82 2.43 -19.29 15.77
C THR A 82 3.62 -20.23 15.94
N GLY A 83 3.56 -21.12 16.93
CA GLY A 83 4.65 -22.06 17.24
C GLY A 83 5.74 -21.52 18.17
N ILE A 84 5.90 -20.21 18.30
CA ILE A 84 6.79 -19.57 19.29
C ILE A 84 6.09 -18.39 19.97
N SER A 85 6.42 -18.16 21.23
CA SER A 85 6.03 -16.94 21.93
C SER A 85 6.97 -15.79 21.52
N LEU A 86 6.42 -14.63 21.16
CA LEU A 86 7.13 -13.35 21.05
C LEU A 86 7.89 -12.99 22.33
N ASP A 87 7.45 -13.47 23.50
CA ASP A 87 8.19 -13.30 24.77
C ASP A 87 9.55 -14.05 24.76
N VAL A 88 9.69 -15.13 23.99
CA VAL A 88 10.97 -15.80 23.74
C VAL A 88 11.88 -14.96 22.81
N LEU A 89 11.31 -13.97 22.13
CA LEU A 89 12.06 -12.90 21.46
C LEU A 89 12.49 -11.81 22.45
N GLY A 90 12.06 -11.83 23.72
CA GLY A 90 12.65 -11.13 24.86
C GLY A 90 12.25 -9.66 25.06
N SER A 91 12.07 -9.26 26.33
CA SER A 91 11.93 -7.87 26.79
C SER A 91 13.14 -6.97 26.50
N ASP A 92 14.28 -7.56 26.13
CA ASP A 92 15.48 -6.90 25.60
C ASP A 92 15.86 -7.39 24.18
N GLY A 93 15.09 -8.31 23.59
CA GLY A 93 15.41 -8.98 22.32
C GLY A 93 14.46 -8.66 21.16
N LEU A 94 13.28 -8.11 21.43
CA LEU A 94 12.45 -7.42 20.44
C LEU A 94 13.21 -6.20 19.86
N LEU A 95 14.24 -5.70 20.57
CA LEU A 95 15.17 -4.68 20.10
C LEU A 95 16.14 -5.17 19.01
N GLY A 96 16.27 -6.49 18.80
CA GLY A 96 16.98 -7.07 17.66
C GLY A 96 16.13 -7.16 16.40
N ILE A 97 14.85 -6.76 16.46
CA ILE A 97 13.88 -6.87 15.37
C ILE A 97 13.85 -5.62 14.47
N LEU A 98 14.42 -4.51 14.94
CA LEU A 98 14.30 -3.23 14.28
C LEU A 98 15.69 -2.71 13.91
N ASP A 99 16.22 -3.23 12.80
CA ASP A 99 17.42 -2.66 12.19
C ASP A 99 16.99 -1.42 11.40
N GLY A 100 16.87 -0.29 12.10
CA GLY A 100 16.52 1.00 11.52
C GLY A 100 15.57 1.80 12.43
N THR A 101 15.85 3.09 12.58
CA THR A 101 15.10 4.08 13.38
C THR A 101 13.65 4.30 12.93
N VAL A 102 13.18 3.55 11.93
CA VAL A 102 11.94 3.77 11.21
C VAL A 102 10.74 3.11 11.89
N PHE A 103 10.95 2.06 12.68
CA PHE A 103 9.88 1.36 13.40
C PHE A 103 10.09 1.44 14.91
N GLY A 104 8.99 1.40 15.66
CA GLY A 104 8.94 1.37 17.12
C GLY A 104 7.92 0.34 17.61
N ILE A 105 8.15 -0.23 18.79
CA ILE A 105 7.20 -1.16 19.41
C ILE A 105 6.17 -0.35 20.22
N VAL A 106 4.89 -0.53 19.91
CA VAL A 106 3.79 0.15 20.63
C VAL A 106 3.33 -0.68 21.80
N GLU A 107 3.05 -1.96 21.54
CA GLU A 107 2.46 -2.86 22.51
C GLU A 107 2.90 -4.28 22.21
N ILE A 108 3.32 -5.01 23.23
CA ILE A 108 3.39 -6.47 23.19
C ILE A 108 2.05 -6.92 23.77
N GLY A 109 1.18 -7.48 22.93
CA GLY A 109 -0.13 -7.97 23.34
C GLY A 109 0.03 -9.31 24.08
N ASP A 110 -0.66 -10.34 23.60
CA ASP A 110 -0.44 -11.70 24.10
C ASP A 110 0.95 -12.23 23.73
N GLN A 111 1.32 -13.39 24.26
CA GLN A 111 2.59 -14.08 23.96
C GLN A 111 2.85 -14.30 22.46
N ASN A 112 1.86 -14.12 21.58
CA ASN A 112 1.97 -14.37 20.14
C ASN A 112 1.65 -13.15 19.28
N ASN A 113 1.27 -12.01 19.87
CA ASN A 113 0.91 -10.80 19.10
C ASN A 113 1.68 -9.57 19.61
N ALA A 114 2.23 -8.78 18.70
CA ALA A 114 2.82 -7.48 18.99
C ALA A 114 2.34 -6.44 17.97
N THR A 115 2.14 -5.22 18.44
CA THR A 115 1.83 -4.06 17.62
C THR A 115 3.10 -3.21 17.48
N ILE A 116 3.49 -2.99 16.24
CA ILE A 116 4.64 -2.20 15.83
C ILE A 116 4.09 -0.97 15.10
N GLN A 117 4.71 0.19 15.28
CA GLN A 117 4.37 1.40 14.54
C GLN A 117 5.56 1.88 13.73
N LEU A 118 5.27 2.67 12.70
CA LEU A 118 6.25 3.53 12.06
C LEU A 118 6.58 4.71 12.97
N ASP A 119 7.82 4.85 13.40
CA ASP A 119 8.31 6.04 14.12
C ASP A 119 8.72 7.14 13.12
N GLU A 120 9.09 6.77 11.89
CA GLU A 120 9.40 7.69 10.79
C GLU A 120 8.49 7.42 9.58
N PRO A 121 8.12 8.45 8.78
CA PRO A 121 7.31 8.26 7.59
C PRO A 121 8.08 7.55 6.47
N ILE A 122 7.38 6.75 5.66
CA ILE A 122 7.95 6.12 4.45
C ILE A 122 7.53 6.95 3.24
N VAL A 123 8.49 7.59 2.57
CA VAL A 123 8.25 8.32 1.32
C VAL A 123 7.67 7.44 0.22
N ALA A 124 6.97 8.02 -0.75
CA ALA A 124 6.43 7.29 -1.91
C ALA A 124 7.54 6.53 -2.67
N GLY A 125 7.31 5.25 -2.97
CA GLY A 125 8.30 4.34 -3.55
C GLY A 125 9.41 3.89 -2.59
N GLY A 126 9.37 4.33 -1.33
CA GLY A 126 10.31 3.93 -0.29
C GLY A 126 9.98 2.56 0.31
N SER A 127 10.92 2.03 1.08
CA SER A 127 10.72 0.82 1.86
C SER A 127 11.35 0.92 3.24
N ALA A 128 10.82 0.15 4.16
CA ALA A 128 11.35 -0.05 5.50
C ALA A 128 11.33 -1.53 5.83
N ARG A 129 12.26 -1.98 6.66
CA ARG A 129 12.43 -3.40 6.97
C ARG A 129 12.26 -3.67 8.46
N ILE A 130 11.50 -4.70 8.75
CA ILE A 130 11.43 -5.34 10.06
C ILE A 130 12.25 -6.61 9.93
N SER A 131 13.35 -6.72 10.67
CA SER A 131 14.21 -7.89 10.64
C SER A 131 13.95 -8.75 11.87
N PHE A 132 14.34 -10.02 11.87
CA PHE A 132 14.34 -10.86 13.05
C PHE A 132 15.79 -11.27 13.27
N GLY A 133 16.29 -10.99 14.48
CA GLY A 133 17.60 -11.45 14.89
C GLY A 133 17.74 -12.97 14.76
N LEU A 134 18.98 -13.45 14.72
CA LEU A 134 19.28 -14.88 14.61
C LEU A 134 18.81 -15.63 15.87
N LEU A 135 17.57 -16.11 15.88
CA LEU A 135 17.05 -17.00 16.91
C LEU A 135 17.31 -18.46 16.54
N SER A 136 18.08 -19.14 17.38
CA SER A 136 18.36 -20.57 17.27
C SER A 136 17.45 -21.35 18.22
N VAL A 137 16.24 -21.65 17.77
CA VAL A 137 15.27 -22.45 18.54
C VAL A 137 14.72 -23.55 17.65
N ASN A 138 14.82 -24.83 18.03
CA ASN A 138 14.39 -25.97 17.18
C ASN A 138 12.86 -26.12 17.11
N VAL A 139 12.13 -25.11 16.61
CA VAL A 139 10.67 -25.10 16.56
C VAL A 139 10.18 -24.54 15.22
N ALA A 140 9.14 -25.14 14.65
CA ALA A 140 8.47 -24.57 13.50
C ALA A 140 7.65 -23.36 13.92
N ALA A 141 7.94 -22.20 13.33
CA ALA A 141 7.22 -20.97 13.60
C ALA A 141 6.65 -20.39 12.29
N SER A 142 5.46 -19.82 12.37
CA SER A 142 4.97 -18.92 11.33
C SER A 142 4.88 -17.51 11.86
N PHE A 143 5.24 -16.56 11.02
CA PHE A 143 5.17 -15.13 11.29
C PHE A 143 4.20 -14.53 10.28
N THR A 144 3.32 -13.67 10.75
CA THR A 144 2.37 -12.94 9.92
C THR A 144 2.44 -11.47 10.32
N LEU A 145 2.63 -10.59 9.35
CA LEU A 145 2.56 -9.15 9.56
C LEU A 145 1.33 -8.62 8.84
N THR A 146 0.51 -7.84 9.54
CA THR A 146 -0.75 -7.29 9.01
C THR A 146 -0.83 -5.80 9.34
N LEU A 147 -1.15 -4.97 8.35
CA LEU A 147 -1.45 -3.55 8.57
C LEU A 147 -2.74 -3.41 9.39
N LEU A 148 -2.68 -2.67 10.50
CA LEU A 148 -3.85 -2.35 11.33
C LEU A 148 -4.47 -0.99 10.98
N SER A 149 -3.72 -0.12 10.32
CA SER A 149 -4.19 1.22 9.95
C SER A 149 -5.09 1.17 8.71
N THR A 150 -6.14 1.98 8.70
CA THR A 150 -7.01 2.11 7.53
C THR A 150 -6.32 2.95 6.47
N GLU A 151 -6.13 2.39 5.28
CA GLU A 151 -5.67 3.12 4.12
C GLU A 151 -6.64 4.25 3.75
N PRO A 152 -6.14 5.38 3.22
CA PRO A 152 -6.98 6.48 2.77
C PRO A 152 -7.90 6.01 1.64
N GLU A 153 -9.10 6.59 1.62
CA GLU A 153 -10.07 6.34 0.54
C GLU A 153 -9.42 6.64 -0.82
N GLY A 154 -9.30 5.62 -1.67
CA GLY A 154 -8.67 5.73 -2.99
C GLY A 154 -7.32 5.05 -3.14
N ALA A 155 -6.74 4.51 -2.06
CA ALA A 155 -5.64 3.55 -2.18
C ALA A 155 -6.09 2.32 -2.98
N VAL A 156 -5.25 1.85 -3.89
CA VAL A 156 -5.44 0.53 -4.50
C VAL A 156 -5.09 -0.46 -3.38
N ALA A 157 -5.99 -1.38 -3.03
CA ALA A 157 -5.69 -2.33 -1.96
C ALA A 157 -4.45 -3.17 -2.34
N SER A 158 -3.32 -2.90 -1.68
CA SER A 158 -2.14 -3.76 -1.75
C SER A 158 -2.30 -5.00 -0.91
N ASN A 159 -1.32 -5.90 -1.03
CA ASN A 159 -1.14 -7.00 -0.10
C ASN A 159 -0.66 -6.41 1.25
N ASN A 160 -1.62 -5.93 2.05
CA ASN A 160 -1.39 -5.28 3.34
C ASN A 160 -1.11 -6.28 4.47
N SER A 161 -1.06 -7.57 4.14
CA SER A 161 -0.59 -8.63 5.03
C SER A 161 0.23 -9.65 4.25
N ASP A 162 1.28 -10.16 4.86
CA ASP A 162 1.99 -11.34 4.37
C ASP A 162 2.39 -12.25 5.52
N SER A 163 2.60 -13.53 5.21
CA SER A 163 3.03 -14.52 6.17
C SER A 163 4.09 -15.43 5.58
N PHE A 164 5.06 -15.79 6.39
CA PHE A 164 6.01 -16.84 6.04
C PHE A 164 6.17 -17.80 7.21
N SER A 165 6.44 -19.06 6.87
CA SER A 165 6.74 -20.09 7.85
C SER A 165 8.21 -20.46 7.72
N CYS A 166 8.95 -20.46 8.82
CA CYS A 166 10.28 -21.04 8.87
C CYS A 166 10.32 -22.11 9.96
N THR A 167 10.85 -23.26 9.59
CA THR A 167 11.24 -24.24 10.59
C THR A 167 12.61 -23.83 11.09
N LEU A 168 12.68 -23.28 12.30
CA LEU A 168 13.91 -22.76 12.93
C LEU A 168 14.91 -23.89 13.30
N ILE A 169 14.84 -25.02 12.60
CA ILE A 169 15.76 -26.15 12.70
C ILE A 169 16.89 -25.97 11.69
N PHE A 170 16.58 -25.69 10.42
CA PHE A 170 17.51 -25.31 9.36
C PHE A 170 16.61 -24.83 8.20
N CYS A 171 16.47 -23.53 7.98
CA CYS A 171 15.92 -23.03 6.71
C CYS A 171 17.09 -22.99 5.72
N SER A 172 17.24 -24.08 4.94
CA SER A 172 18.25 -24.26 3.88
C SER A 172 17.93 -23.46 2.62
#